data_AF-A0A7S0L9Q3-F1
#
_entry.id   AF-A0A7S0L9Q3-F1
#
_cell.length_a   1.000
_cell.length_b   1.000
_cell.length_c   1.000
_cell.angle_alpha   90.00
_cell.angle_beta   90.00
_cell.angle_gamma   90.00
#
_symmetry.space_group_name_H-M   'P 1'
#
loop_
_entity.id
_entity.type
_entity.pdbx_description
1 polymer ?
#
loop_
_entity_poly.entity_id
_entity_poly.type
_entity_poly.pdbx_seq_one_letter_code
_entity_poly.pdbx_strand_id
1 'polypeptide(L)'
;REGGALGSASFCPMGGDMRDFGPGSSELTSLESVDDEALLNNTRTRYAAGHIYTRSGRLLLAVNPYRSLAGVYSDERLATYKASLQPQAELPPHVYAVAAAAYMGMMQDSKSQSVIISGESGAGKTETAKILLQYLAEVSTSGQSDLHTRVIQTNPIMESFGCAKTVWNNNSSRFGKFLTLQFNSTGKMQGAFMKTYLLEKSRIVQQSKDEQNYHVLYTVAEGLPADTKKEWGIPAIEKCKYLNLHQTKLNWDQFPCTYAELQEAFSCIPSLNDVQTSCWKTLMAVMNLGNAEFKSSNDEGDAEFVDETPVISAAKLLSCQPEQLSKAITSQMIKAGLDWISKPNTTAVAKAVRDALAKALYSRLFDYIVAGINSSLVFGGDSRFFIGAVDIFGFECFPKNSLEQLCINFANEKLQALFTKTVFKETIEAYAAEGIQADSITFSDNAELLKLI
;
A
#
# COMPACT_ATOMS: atom_id res chain seq x y z
N ARG A 1 -21.22 49.22 -46.22
CA ARG A 1 -22.38 49.46 -45.33
C ARG A 1 -23.31 48.28 -45.54
N GLU A 2 -23.03 47.15 -44.92
CA GLU A 2 -23.50 46.64 -43.60
C GLU A 2 -24.22 45.33 -43.98
N GLY A 3 -23.86 44.11 -43.58
CA GLY A 3 -23.14 43.67 -42.39
C GLY A 3 -24.17 43.20 -41.35
N GLY A 4 -24.69 41.98 -41.48
CA GLY A 4 -25.65 41.40 -40.54
C GLY A 4 -25.36 39.92 -40.34
N ALA A 5 -24.63 39.60 -39.27
CA ALA A 5 -24.28 38.26 -38.84
C ALA A 5 -25.48 37.57 -38.17
N LEU A 6 -25.71 36.31 -38.53
CA LEU A 6 -26.63 35.40 -37.84
C LEU A 6 -25.98 34.94 -36.53
N GLY A 7 -26.70 35.15 -35.43
CA GLY A 7 -26.23 34.97 -34.06
C GLY A 7 -25.76 33.56 -33.74
N SER A 8 -24.60 33.51 -33.09
CA SER A 8 -24.12 32.36 -32.33
C SER A 8 -25.12 32.02 -31.23
N ALA A 9 -25.64 30.80 -31.23
CA ALA A 9 -26.38 30.25 -30.10
C ALA A 9 -25.44 30.17 -28.90
N SER A 10 -25.67 31.03 -27.92
CA SER A 10 -25.05 30.99 -26.60
C SER A 10 -25.45 29.69 -25.91
N PHE A 11 -24.45 28.86 -25.60
CA PHE A 11 -24.61 27.77 -24.65
C PHE A 11 -25.17 28.34 -23.34
N CYS A 12 -26.28 27.76 -22.89
CA CYS A 12 -26.87 28.07 -21.60
C CYS A 12 -25.92 27.54 -20.53
N PRO A 13 -25.34 28.38 -19.65
CA PRO A 13 -24.63 27.86 -18.49
C PRO A 13 -25.69 27.26 -17.57
N MET A 14 -25.59 25.97 -17.28
CA MET A 14 -26.27 25.35 -16.15
C MET A 14 -25.67 25.94 -14.87
N GLY A 15 -26.04 27.19 -14.57
CA GLY A 15 -25.65 27.93 -13.38
C GLY A 15 -26.39 27.41 -12.16
N GLY A 16 -25.88 26.33 -11.57
CA GLY A 16 -25.92 26.17 -10.13
C GLY A 16 -24.70 26.90 -9.58
N ASP A 17 -24.92 27.90 -8.73
CA ASP A 17 -23.86 28.66 -8.06
C ASP A 17 -22.99 27.69 -7.25
N MET A 18 -21.90 27.18 -7.85
CA MET A 18 -20.97 26.27 -7.18
C MET A 18 -20.27 27.08 -6.10
N ARG A 19 -20.67 26.89 -4.85
CA ARG A 19 -20.06 27.59 -3.72
C ARG A 19 -18.57 27.24 -3.67
N ASP A 20 -17.73 28.25 -3.81
CA ASP A 20 -16.30 28.08 -3.58
C ASP A 20 -16.02 28.00 -2.08
N PHE A 21 -15.40 26.89 -1.68
CA PHE A 21 -14.98 26.62 -0.31
C PHE A 21 -13.51 26.99 -0.16
N GLY A 22 -13.28 28.24 0.27
CA GLY A 22 -11.94 28.81 0.44
C GLY A 22 -11.48 29.62 -0.77
N PRO A 23 -10.19 30.03 -0.81
CA PRO A 23 -9.66 30.79 -1.92
C PRO A 23 -9.45 29.92 -3.16
N GLY A 24 -9.65 30.48 -4.34
CA GLY A 24 -9.62 29.73 -5.61
C GLY A 24 -10.83 28.81 -5.78
N SER A 25 -10.96 28.22 -6.97
CA SER A 25 -12.12 27.40 -7.30
C SER A 25 -12.04 26.00 -6.67
N SER A 26 -13.14 25.58 -6.04
CA SER A 26 -13.25 24.24 -5.44
C SER A 26 -13.56 23.13 -6.45
N GLU A 27 -13.97 23.51 -7.65
CA GLU A 27 -14.25 22.63 -8.79
C GLU A 27 -13.38 23.07 -9.98
N LEU A 28 -12.52 22.19 -10.48
CA LEU A 28 -11.60 22.54 -11.57
C LEU A 28 -12.35 22.76 -12.88
N THR A 29 -13.54 22.16 -13.07
CA THR A 29 -14.35 22.38 -14.28
C THR A 29 -14.97 23.78 -14.35
N SER A 30 -14.96 24.56 -13.26
CA SER A 30 -15.42 25.96 -13.26
C SER A 30 -14.32 26.99 -13.51
N LEU A 31 -13.08 26.56 -13.74
CA LEU A 31 -12.00 27.49 -14.10
C LEU A 31 -12.22 28.06 -15.51
N GLU A 32 -11.91 29.35 -15.67
CA GLU A 32 -11.99 30.05 -16.97
C GLU A 32 -10.97 29.50 -17.99
N SER A 33 -9.80 29.07 -17.51
CA SER A 33 -8.78 28.36 -18.30
C SER A 33 -8.40 27.05 -17.61
N VAL A 34 -8.17 26.02 -18.42
CA VAL A 34 -7.76 24.67 -17.98
C VAL A 34 -6.32 24.36 -18.41
N ASP A 35 -5.52 25.39 -18.72
CA ASP A 35 -4.08 25.22 -18.95
C ASP A 35 -3.33 24.84 -17.65
N ASP A 36 -2.12 24.30 -17.82
CA ASP A 36 -1.28 23.83 -16.70
C ASP A 36 -0.99 24.95 -15.69
N GLU A 37 -0.88 26.21 -16.14
CA GLU A 37 -0.58 27.35 -15.28
C GLU A 37 -1.79 27.71 -14.40
N ALA A 38 -2.99 27.76 -14.96
CA ALA A 38 -4.23 28.00 -14.24
C ALA A 38 -4.50 26.91 -13.20
N LEU A 39 -4.33 25.64 -13.57
CA LEU A 39 -4.48 24.49 -12.67
C LEU A 39 -3.46 24.55 -11.52
N LEU A 40 -2.19 24.84 -11.83
CA LEU A 40 -1.14 24.97 -10.83
C LEU A 40 -1.38 26.15 -9.88
N ASN A 41 -1.78 27.30 -10.42
CA ASN A 41 -2.04 28.51 -9.64
C ASN A 41 -3.23 28.32 -8.70
N ASN A 42 -4.33 27.73 -9.17
CA ASN A 42 -5.48 27.39 -8.32
C ASN A 42 -5.07 26.42 -7.21
N THR A 43 -4.38 25.33 -7.57
CA THR A 43 -3.92 24.31 -6.61
C THR A 43 -2.98 24.91 -5.57
N ARG A 44 -2.01 25.75 -5.98
CA ARG A 44 -1.07 26.43 -5.07
C ARG A 44 -1.80 27.36 -4.11
N THR A 45 -2.76 28.13 -4.62
CA THR A 45 -3.55 29.08 -3.82
C THR A 45 -4.37 28.35 -2.75
N ARG A 46 -5.06 27.27 -3.13
CA ARG A 46 -5.83 26.43 -2.22
C ARG A 46 -4.94 25.77 -1.16
N TYR A 47 -3.83 25.17 -1.60
CA TYR A 47 -2.88 24.51 -0.71
C TYR A 47 -2.27 25.47 0.32
N ALA A 48 -1.87 26.68 -0.10
CA ALA A 48 -1.33 27.70 0.79
C ALA A 48 -2.32 28.11 1.90
N ALA A 49 -3.62 28.06 1.61
CA ALA A 49 -4.70 28.31 2.56
C ALA A 49 -5.12 27.06 3.36
N GLY A 50 -4.44 25.92 3.19
CA GLY A 50 -4.73 24.67 3.90
C GLY A 50 -5.84 23.81 3.28
N HIS A 51 -6.32 24.15 2.09
CA HIS A 51 -7.28 23.35 1.33
C HIS A 51 -6.54 22.37 0.41
N ILE A 52 -6.41 21.12 0.87
CA ILE A 52 -5.64 20.07 0.16
C ILE A 52 -6.45 19.30 -0.89
N TYR A 53 -7.77 19.44 -0.88
CA TYR A 53 -8.68 18.75 -1.77
C TYR A 53 -9.34 19.73 -2.75
N THR A 54 -9.41 19.33 -4.02
CA THR A 54 -10.10 20.08 -5.09
C THR A 54 -10.82 19.09 -5.98
N ARG A 55 -12.09 19.37 -6.33
CA ARG A 55 -12.90 18.49 -7.16
C ARG A 55 -12.56 18.70 -8.65
N SER A 56 -12.67 17.64 -9.44
CA SER A 56 -12.65 17.70 -10.91
C SER A 56 -13.70 16.72 -11.43
N GLY A 57 -14.96 17.16 -11.46
CA GLY A 57 -16.11 16.32 -11.75
C GLY A 57 -16.21 15.12 -10.80
N ARG A 58 -16.01 13.91 -11.32
CA ARG A 58 -16.01 12.66 -10.52
C ARG A 58 -14.66 12.36 -9.84
N LEU A 59 -13.62 13.13 -10.16
CA LEU A 59 -12.28 12.97 -9.62
C LEU A 59 -12.06 13.91 -8.42
N LEU A 60 -11.15 13.52 -7.53
CA LEU A 60 -10.71 14.34 -6.42
C LEU A 60 -9.19 14.49 -6.48
N LEU A 61 -8.72 15.72 -6.71
CA LEU A 61 -7.31 16.07 -6.58
C LEU A 61 -6.98 16.22 -5.09
N ALA A 62 -5.94 15.52 -4.64
CA ALA A 62 -5.44 15.57 -3.27
C ALA A 62 -3.96 15.92 -3.26
N VAL A 63 -3.57 16.96 -2.51
CA VAL A 63 -2.17 17.37 -2.36
C VAL A 63 -1.70 17.09 -0.94
N ASN A 64 -0.74 16.18 -0.77
CA ASN A 64 -0.28 15.76 0.55
C ASN A 64 0.38 16.90 1.34
N PRO A 65 -0.15 17.28 2.52
CA PRO A 65 0.41 18.35 3.33
C PRO A 65 1.64 17.95 4.17
N TYR A 66 1.98 16.66 4.27
CA TYR A 66 3.02 16.12 5.17
C TYR A 66 2.89 16.52 6.64
N ARG A 67 1.69 16.93 7.06
CA ARG A 67 1.36 17.33 8.42
C ARG A 67 -0.12 17.09 8.69
N SER A 68 -0.46 16.88 9.95
CA SER A 68 -1.85 16.86 10.38
C SER A 68 -2.47 18.24 10.21
N LEU A 69 -3.66 18.29 9.61
CA LEU A 69 -4.44 19.52 9.48
C LEU A 69 -5.60 19.49 10.48
N ALA A 70 -5.65 20.48 11.37
CA ALA A 70 -6.68 20.56 12.40
C ALA A 70 -8.07 20.73 11.76
N GLY A 71 -9.06 19.96 12.24
CA GLY A 71 -10.46 20.08 11.82
C GLY A 71 -10.80 19.55 10.42
N VAL A 72 -9.84 19.04 9.65
CA VAL A 72 -10.13 18.44 8.33
C VAL A 72 -10.84 17.09 8.49
N TYR A 73 -10.37 16.28 9.43
CA TYR A 73 -10.92 14.94 9.70
C TYR A 73 -11.62 14.84 11.06
N SER A 74 -12.19 15.94 11.57
CA SER A 74 -12.90 15.94 12.86
C SER A 74 -14.21 15.14 12.79
N ASP A 75 -14.67 14.67 13.95
CA ASP A 75 -15.99 14.00 14.08
C ASP A 75 -17.13 14.90 13.61
N GLU A 76 -17.04 16.22 13.84
CA GLU A 76 -18.01 17.20 13.33
C GLU A 76 -18.02 17.25 11.80
N ARG A 77 -16.84 17.21 11.16
CA ARG A 77 -16.73 17.15 9.70
C ARG A 77 -17.36 15.85 9.21
N LEU A 78 -17.00 14.72 9.80
CA LEU A 78 -17.55 13.42 9.46
C LEU A 78 -19.07 13.41 9.58
N ALA A 79 -19.63 13.89 10.69
CA ALA A 79 -21.06 14.00 10.92
C ALA A 79 -21.76 14.85 9.85
N THR A 80 -21.15 15.96 9.42
CA THR A 80 -21.67 16.78 8.30
C THR A 80 -21.84 15.95 7.02
N TYR A 81 -20.82 15.15 6.64
CA TYR A 81 -20.92 14.29 5.45
C TYR A 81 -21.84 13.08 5.64
N LYS A 82 -22.08 12.61 6.88
CA LYS A 82 -23.03 11.52 7.16
C LYS A 82 -24.48 12.00 7.12
N ALA A 83 -24.75 13.18 7.67
CA ALA A 83 -26.09 13.73 7.82
C ALA A 83 -26.61 14.42 6.55
N SER A 84 -25.71 14.75 5.61
CA SER A 84 -26.09 15.46 4.40
C SER A 84 -26.95 14.58 3.49
N LEU A 85 -28.20 15.00 3.31
CA LEU A 85 -29.09 14.55 2.23
C LEU A 85 -28.84 15.32 0.92
N GLN A 86 -27.93 16.30 0.93
CA GLN A 86 -27.62 17.13 -0.24
C GLN A 86 -26.74 16.36 -1.24
N PRO A 87 -26.82 16.69 -2.54
CA PRO A 87 -25.83 16.24 -3.51
C PRO A 87 -24.43 16.59 -3.03
N GLN A 88 -23.49 15.65 -3.11
CA GLN A 88 -22.12 15.85 -2.64
C GLN A 88 -21.39 17.04 -3.29
N ALA A 89 -21.90 17.52 -4.43
CA ALA A 89 -21.45 18.74 -5.09
C ALA A 89 -21.61 20.00 -4.21
N GLU A 90 -22.60 20.01 -3.31
CA GLU A 90 -22.91 21.13 -2.41
C GLU A 90 -22.06 21.14 -1.13
N LEU A 91 -21.24 20.11 -0.90
CA LEU A 91 -20.28 20.04 0.20
C LEU A 91 -18.87 20.40 -0.29
N PRO A 92 -17.96 20.81 0.63
CA PRO A 92 -16.56 21.02 0.31
C PRO A 92 -15.92 19.79 -0.40
N PRO A 93 -14.90 19.96 -1.25
CA PRO A 93 -14.15 18.83 -1.75
C PRO A 93 -13.49 18.06 -0.60
N HIS A 94 -13.77 16.76 -0.51
CA HIS A 94 -13.24 15.90 0.54
C HIS A 94 -13.34 14.42 0.15
N VAL A 95 -12.44 13.59 0.70
CA VAL A 95 -12.48 12.12 0.48
C VAL A 95 -13.77 11.47 0.99
N TYR A 96 -14.40 12.04 2.02
CA TYR A 96 -15.71 11.62 2.51
C TYR A 96 -16.82 11.77 1.45
N ALA A 97 -16.74 12.78 0.58
CA ALA A 97 -17.66 12.92 -0.53
C ALA A 97 -17.52 11.74 -1.50
N VAL A 98 -16.28 11.38 -1.87
CA VAL A 98 -15.99 10.25 -2.77
C VAL A 98 -16.47 8.93 -2.17
N ALA A 99 -16.23 8.73 -0.87
CA ALA A 99 -16.69 7.55 -0.15
C ALA A 99 -18.22 7.45 -0.12
N ALA A 100 -18.91 8.56 0.15
CA ALA A 100 -20.36 8.65 0.09
C ALA A 100 -20.88 8.37 -1.33
N ALA A 101 -20.18 8.85 -2.37
CA ALA A 101 -20.55 8.63 -3.78
C ALA A 101 -20.53 7.14 -4.11
N ALA A 102 -19.44 6.46 -3.74
CA ALA A 102 -19.29 5.03 -3.93
C ALA A 102 -20.36 4.25 -3.16
N TYR A 103 -20.67 4.64 -1.92
CA TYR A 103 -21.72 3.98 -1.13
C TYR A 103 -23.11 4.17 -1.74
N MET A 104 -23.48 5.40 -2.10
CA MET A 104 -24.77 5.70 -2.72
C MET A 104 -24.90 5.01 -4.09
N GLY A 105 -23.87 5.07 -4.93
CA GLY A 105 -23.84 4.39 -6.23
C GLY A 105 -23.99 2.87 -6.10
N MET A 106 -23.35 2.26 -5.09
CA MET A 106 -23.55 0.84 -4.79
C MET A 106 -25.02 0.52 -4.49
N MET A 107 -25.66 1.34 -3.65
CA MET A 107 -27.04 1.14 -3.22
C MET A 107 -28.05 1.41 -4.35
N GLN A 108 -27.81 2.43 -5.19
CA GLN A 108 -28.68 2.81 -6.29
C GLN A 108 -28.57 1.84 -7.46
N ASP A 109 -27.35 1.50 -7.87
CA ASP A 109 -27.12 0.69 -9.07
C ASP A 109 -27.13 -0.82 -8.79
N SER A 110 -27.14 -1.22 -7.52
CA SER A 110 -26.97 -2.62 -7.10
C SER A 110 -25.71 -3.25 -7.72
N LYS A 111 -24.62 -2.48 -7.75
CA LYS A 111 -23.31 -2.89 -8.30
C LYS A 111 -22.19 -2.55 -7.33
N SER A 112 -21.21 -3.44 -7.25
CA SER A 112 -20.00 -3.19 -6.46
C SER A 112 -19.21 -2.02 -7.04
N GLN A 113 -18.51 -1.28 -6.19
CA GLN A 113 -17.78 -0.07 -6.55
C GLN A 113 -16.30 -0.19 -6.19
N SER A 114 -15.47 0.63 -6.82
CA SER A 114 -14.06 0.74 -6.47
C SER A 114 -13.60 2.18 -6.51
N VAL A 115 -12.80 2.58 -5.53
CA VAL A 115 -12.09 3.86 -5.51
C VAL A 115 -10.61 3.57 -5.71
N ILE A 116 -10.07 4.15 -6.77
CA ILE A 116 -8.66 4.02 -7.14
C ILE A 116 -7.94 5.29 -6.71
N ILE A 117 -6.87 5.14 -5.94
CA ILE A 117 -6.07 6.27 -5.46
C ILE A 117 -4.70 6.18 -6.12
N SER A 118 -4.48 7.06 -7.10
CA SER A 118 -3.24 7.13 -7.87
C SER A 118 -2.37 8.31 -7.45
N GLY A 119 -1.06 8.19 -7.67
CA GLY A 119 -0.09 9.25 -7.40
C GLY A 119 1.31 8.71 -7.19
N GLU A 120 2.31 9.58 -7.27
CA GLU A 120 3.71 9.25 -7.06
C GLU A 120 3.99 8.74 -5.62
N SER A 121 5.18 8.18 -5.40
CA SER A 121 5.59 7.78 -4.05
C SER A 121 5.59 9.00 -3.11
N GLY A 122 4.96 8.87 -1.94
CA GLY A 122 4.80 9.98 -0.99
C GLY A 122 3.57 10.87 -1.20
N ALA A 123 2.75 10.66 -2.23
CA ALA A 123 1.57 11.48 -2.51
C ALA A 123 0.39 11.35 -1.51
N GLY A 124 0.50 10.53 -0.46
CA GLY A 124 -0.56 10.36 0.56
C GLY A 124 -1.66 9.35 0.20
N LYS A 125 -1.37 8.38 -0.67
CA LYS A 125 -2.31 7.34 -1.13
C LYS A 125 -2.89 6.51 0.03
N THR A 126 -2.02 5.93 0.84
CA THR A 126 -2.39 5.07 1.98
C THR A 126 -3.21 5.81 3.03
N GLU A 127 -2.83 7.05 3.37
CA GLU A 127 -3.61 7.89 4.30
C GLU A 127 -5.00 8.20 3.75
N THR A 128 -5.09 8.57 2.47
CA THR A 128 -6.39 8.82 1.82
C THR A 128 -7.26 7.56 1.80
N ALA A 129 -6.67 6.39 1.52
CA ALA A 129 -7.35 5.11 1.55
C ALA A 129 -7.90 4.80 2.95
N LYS A 130 -7.10 5.02 3.99
CA LYS A 130 -7.49 4.83 5.39
C LYS A 130 -8.68 5.70 5.77
N ILE A 131 -8.64 6.99 5.44
CA ILE A 131 -9.72 7.94 5.74
C ILE A 131 -11.01 7.55 4.99
N LEU A 132 -10.88 7.13 3.73
CA LEU A 132 -12.01 6.65 2.93
C LEU A 132 -12.69 5.43 3.56
N LEU A 133 -11.89 4.45 4.00
CA LEU A 133 -12.38 3.22 4.61
C LEU A 133 -13.01 3.47 5.99
N GLN A 134 -12.44 4.38 6.77
CA GLN A 134 -13.03 4.83 8.05
C GLN A 134 -14.42 5.42 7.84
N TYR A 135 -14.59 6.29 6.85
CA TYR A 135 -15.91 6.83 6.52
C TYR A 135 -16.91 5.72 6.16
N LEU A 136 -16.53 4.80 5.25
CA LEU A 136 -17.40 3.72 4.79
C LEU A 136 -17.82 2.79 5.93
N ALA A 137 -16.89 2.46 6.82
CA ALA A 137 -17.19 1.64 7.97
C ALA A 137 -18.16 2.36 8.93
N GLU A 138 -17.93 3.64 9.20
CA GLU A 138 -18.76 4.45 10.11
C GLU A 138 -20.19 4.73 9.59
N VAL A 139 -20.42 4.79 8.27
CA VAL A 139 -21.78 4.93 7.70
C VAL A 139 -22.55 3.62 7.61
N SER A 140 -21.85 2.49 7.57
CA SER A 140 -22.46 1.17 7.30
C SER A 140 -22.63 0.32 8.56
N THR A 141 -22.09 0.76 9.70
CA THR A 141 -22.27 0.14 11.01
C THR A 141 -23.18 0.98 11.89
N SER A 142 -24.19 0.37 12.50
CA SER A 142 -25.09 1.01 13.47
C SER A 142 -24.45 1.12 14.87
N GLY A 143 -23.26 1.74 14.95
CA GLY A 143 -22.42 1.88 16.15
C GLY A 143 -20.98 1.38 15.95
N GLN A 144 -20.07 1.67 16.89
CA GLN A 144 -18.70 1.13 16.88
C GLN A 144 -18.72 -0.39 17.02
N SER A 145 -18.74 -1.09 15.88
CA SER A 145 -18.68 -2.54 15.84
C SER A 145 -17.23 -3.02 16.04
N ASP A 146 -17.06 -4.17 16.67
CA ASP A 146 -15.78 -4.89 16.79
C ASP A 146 -15.07 -5.04 15.42
N LEU A 147 -15.84 -5.23 14.34
CA LEU A 147 -15.33 -5.27 12.96
C LEU A 147 -14.65 -3.96 12.53
N HIS A 148 -15.23 -2.80 12.86
CA HIS A 148 -14.62 -1.49 12.56
C HIS A 148 -13.25 -1.36 13.23
N THR A 149 -13.18 -1.68 14.51
CA THR A 149 -11.92 -1.66 15.27
C THR A 149 -10.90 -2.60 14.64
N ARG A 150 -11.29 -3.83 14.29
CA ARG A 150 -10.38 -4.78 13.62
C ARG A 150 -9.86 -4.26 12.30
N VAL A 151 -10.70 -3.69 11.45
CA VAL A 151 -10.27 -3.11 10.15
C VAL A 151 -9.21 -2.03 10.37
N ILE A 152 -9.41 -1.13 11.34
CA ILE A 152 -8.43 -0.09 11.65
C ILE A 152 -7.13 -0.68 12.19
N GLN A 153 -7.20 -1.67 13.08
CA GLN A 153 -6.04 -2.33 13.69
C GLN A 153 -5.24 -3.18 12.69
N THR A 154 -5.74 -3.43 11.48
CA THR A 154 -4.90 -4.01 10.42
C THR A 154 -3.80 -3.08 9.93
N ASN A 155 -3.96 -1.76 10.03
CA ASN A 155 -3.02 -0.80 9.43
C ASN A 155 -1.63 -0.84 10.10
N PRO A 156 -1.48 -0.76 11.44
CA PRO A 156 -0.16 -0.87 12.08
C PRO A 156 0.58 -2.15 11.71
N ILE A 157 -0.14 -3.27 11.58
CA ILE A 157 0.40 -4.56 11.15
C ILE A 157 0.88 -4.48 9.71
N MET A 158 0.01 -4.06 8.78
CA MET A 158 0.32 -4.03 7.36
C MET A 158 1.39 -2.99 7.01
N GLU A 159 1.44 -1.86 7.69
CA GLU A 159 2.49 -0.86 7.52
C GLU A 159 3.82 -1.37 8.08
N SER A 160 3.82 -2.00 9.27
CA SER A 160 5.04 -2.59 9.82
C SER A 160 5.63 -3.67 8.91
N PHE A 161 4.79 -4.58 8.41
CA PHE A 161 5.20 -5.72 7.60
C PHE A 161 5.32 -5.44 6.11
N GLY A 162 4.77 -4.33 5.63
CA GLY A 162 4.64 -4.06 4.20
C GLY A 162 5.30 -2.75 3.77
N CYS A 163 5.60 -1.84 4.69
CA CYS A 163 6.25 -0.58 4.36
C CYS A 163 7.72 -0.56 4.78
N ALA A 164 8.47 0.29 4.10
CA ALA A 164 9.87 0.58 4.41
C ALA A 164 10.20 2.02 4.04
N LYS A 165 11.28 2.54 4.63
CA LYS A 165 11.86 3.82 4.23
C LYS A 165 12.60 3.71 2.90
N THR A 166 12.29 4.63 2.01
CA THR A 166 13.00 4.91 0.74
C THR A 166 13.60 6.32 0.79
N VAL A 167 14.33 6.71 -0.26
CA VAL A 167 14.90 8.07 -0.38
C VAL A 167 13.83 9.16 -0.32
N TRP A 168 12.64 8.92 -0.90
CA TRP A 168 11.60 9.93 -1.07
C TRP A 168 10.46 9.83 -0.05
N ASN A 169 10.32 8.68 0.59
CA ASN A 169 9.20 8.41 1.49
C ASN A 169 9.65 7.52 2.65
N ASN A 170 9.41 8.00 3.88
CA ASN A 170 9.79 7.31 5.11
C ASN A 170 8.91 6.09 5.41
N ASN A 171 7.67 6.05 4.91
CA ASN A 171 6.72 4.95 5.11
C ASN A 171 6.15 4.51 3.75
N SER A 172 7.04 4.05 2.85
CA SER A 172 6.65 3.65 1.51
C SER A 172 6.12 2.23 1.50
N SER A 173 4.87 2.03 1.06
CA SER A 173 4.34 0.69 0.80
C SER A 173 5.22 -0.03 -0.21
N ARG A 174 5.72 -1.20 0.18
CA ARG A 174 6.51 -2.12 -0.64
C ARG A 174 5.70 -3.37 -1.04
N PHE A 175 4.38 -3.23 -1.05
CA PHE A 175 3.38 -4.18 -1.53
C PHE A 175 2.16 -3.41 -2.04
N GLY A 176 1.37 -4.01 -2.92
CA GLY A 176 0.06 -3.51 -3.33
C GLY A 176 -1.04 -4.09 -2.43
N LYS A 177 -2.00 -3.26 -2.05
CA LYS A 177 -3.13 -3.60 -1.17
C LYS A 177 -4.45 -3.27 -1.87
N PHE A 178 -5.31 -4.27 -2.01
CA PHE A 178 -6.71 -4.06 -2.38
C PHE A 178 -7.59 -4.49 -1.22
N LEU A 179 -8.10 -3.51 -0.47
CA LEU A 179 -9.03 -3.77 0.62
C LEU A 179 -10.46 -3.57 0.14
N THR A 180 -11.29 -4.59 0.35
CA THR A 180 -12.71 -4.54 0.03
C THR A 180 -13.51 -4.57 1.31
N LEU A 181 -14.44 -3.64 1.47
CA LEU A 181 -15.49 -3.72 2.49
C LEU A 181 -16.69 -4.41 1.84
N GLN A 182 -17.25 -5.40 2.50
CA GLN A 182 -18.36 -6.21 1.99
C GLN A 182 -19.67 -5.77 2.62
N PHE A 183 -20.72 -5.70 1.80
CA PHE A 183 -22.04 -5.20 2.19
C PHE A 183 -23.13 -6.19 1.79
N ASN A 184 -24.17 -6.26 2.61
CA ASN A 184 -25.40 -6.96 2.25
C ASN A 184 -26.29 -6.08 1.34
N SER A 185 -27.47 -6.59 0.96
CA SER A 185 -28.42 -5.84 0.12
C SER A 185 -29.03 -4.60 0.77
N THR A 186 -28.90 -4.43 2.09
CA THR A 186 -29.41 -3.25 2.82
C THR A 186 -28.31 -2.21 3.07
N GLY A 187 -27.10 -2.41 2.54
CA GLY A 187 -25.95 -1.51 2.75
C GLY A 187 -25.23 -1.68 4.08
N LYS A 188 -25.57 -2.70 4.88
CA LYS A 188 -24.88 -2.99 6.14
C LYS A 188 -23.60 -3.75 5.87
N MET A 189 -22.50 -3.30 6.47
CA MET A 189 -21.21 -3.98 6.38
C MET A 189 -21.28 -5.38 7.00
N GLN A 190 -20.82 -6.38 6.25
CA GLN A 190 -20.74 -7.80 6.65
C GLN A 190 -19.30 -8.26 6.88
N GLY A 191 -18.31 -7.52 6.40
CA GLY A 191 -16.93 -7.95 6.54
C GLY A 191 -15.98 -7.10 5.73
N ALA A 192 -14.71 -7.47 5.78
CA ALA A 192 -13.69 -6.93 4.90
C ALA A 192 -12.78 -8.05 4.39
N PHE A 193 -12.20 -7.84 3.21
CA PHE A 193 -11.25 -8.78 2.62
C PHE A 193 -10.12 -8.02 1.93
N MET A 194 -8.89 -8.42 2.24
CA MET A 194 -7.67 -7.81 1.73
C MET A 194 -6.98 -8.77 0.77
N LYS A 195 -6.66 -8.28 -0.43
CA LYS A 195 -5.79 -8.96 -1.38
C LYS A 195 -4.49 -8.18 -1.52
N THR A 196 -3.37 -8.87 -1.39
CA THR A 196 -2.03 -8.29 -1.50
C THR A 196 -1.36 -8.70 -2.80
N TYR A 197 -0.46 -7.84 -3.29
CA TYR A 197 0.23 -8.01 -4.57
C TYR A 197 1.70 -7.59 -4.44
N LEU A 198 2.59 -8.31 -5.12
CA LEU A 198 3.97 -7.88 -5.40
C LEU A 198 4.78 -7.40 -4.18
N LEU A 199 4.81 -8.15 -3.08
CA LEU A 199 5.75 -7.84 -1.98
C LEU A 199 7.20 -7.80 -2.51
N GLU A 200 7.93 -6.71 -2.26
CA GLU A 200 9.31 -6.53 -2.69
C GLU A 200 10.26 -7.40 -1.84
N LYS A 201 10.40 -8.68 -2.22
CA LYS A 201 11.15 -9.66 -1.44
C LYS A 201 12.65 -9.35 -1.38
N SER A 202 13.22 -8.80 -2.45
CA SER A 202 14.64 -8.43 -2.52
C SER A 202 15.07 -7.48 -1.42
N ARG A 203 14.16 -6.60 -0.95
CA ARG A 203 14.39 -5.67 0.16
C ARG A 203 14.89 -6.35 1.43
N ILE A 204 14.57 -7.62 1.66
CA ILE A 204 15.02 -8.34 2.86
C ILE A 204 16.54 -8.46 2.92
N VAL A 205 17.19 -8.65 1.77
CA VAL A 205 18.62 -9.00 1.68
C VAL A 205 19.45 -7.91 1.01
N GLN A 206 18.80 -6.94 0.37
CA GLN A 206 19.43 -5.84 -0.35
C GLN A 206 18.62 -4.56 -0.15
N GLN A 207 19.28 -3.46 0.17
CA GLN A 207 18.70 -2.12 0.16
C GLN A 207 19.64 -1.17 -0.58
N SER A 208 19.08 -0.13 -1.20
CA SER A 208 19.89 0.96 -1.76
C SER A 208 20.43 1.86 -0.64
N LYS A 209 21.42 2.69 -0.97
CA LYS A 209 21.92 3.70 -0.02
C LYS A 209 20.77 4.60 0.44
N ASP A 210 20.75 4.92 1.73
CA ASP A 210 19.73 5.75 2.39
C ASP A 210 18.32 5.14 2.46
N GLU A 211 18.16 3.87 2.06
CA GLU A 211 16.95 3.09 2.28
C GLU A 211 17.09 2.14 3.48
N GLN A 212 15.94 1.68 3.99
CA GLN A 212 15.88 0.71 5.09
C GLN A 212 15.15 -0.56 4.65
N ASN A 213 15.28 -1.59 5.48
CA ASN A 213 14.47 -2.79 5.39
C ASN A 213 13.03 -2.51 5.88
N TYR A 214 12.16 -3.53 5.88
CA TYR A 214 10.80 -3.38 6.41
C TYR A 214 10.78 -2.97 7.88
N HIS A 215 9.87 -2.06 8.24
CA HIS A 215 9.80 -1.45 9.57
C HIS A 215 9.75 -2.48 10.70
N VAL A 216 8.97 -3.56 10.52
CA VAL A 216 8.78 -4.62 11.52
C VAL A 216 10.09 -5.24 12.00
N LEU A 217 11.10 -5.37 11.13
CA LEU A 217 12.36 -5.99 11.52
C LEU A 217 13.10 -5.13 12.55
N TYR A 218 13.04 -3.81 12.42
CA TYR A 218 13.61 -2.88 13.39
C TYR A 218 12.74 -2.78 14.64
N THR A 219 11.42 -2.60 14.49
CA THR A 219 10.47 -2.46 15.60
C THR A 219 10.55 -3.64 16.55
N VAL A 220 10.63 -4.87 16.01
CA VAL A 220 10.72 -6.10 16.82
C VAL A 220 12.12 -6.29 17.38
N ALA A 221 13.17 -6.14 16.56
CA ALA A 221 14.55 -6.29 17.05
C ALA A 221 14.87 -5.31 18.18
N GLU A 222 14.33 -4.10 18.14
CA GLU A 222 14.48 -3.11 19.22
C GLU A 222 13.58 -3.40 20.41
N GLY A 223 12.30 -3.70 20.16
CA GLY A 223 11.29 -3.84 21.21
C GLY A 223 11.35 -5.12 22.05
N LEU A 224 12.05 -6.17 21.59
CA LEU A 224 12.18 -7.41 22.35
C LEU A 224 12.86 -7.17 23.72
N PRO A 225 12.43 -7.86 24.79
CA PRO A 225 13.12 -7.80 26.08
C PRO A 225 14.59 -8.25 25.97
N ALA A 226 15.48 -7.67 26.78
CA ALA A 226 16.92 -7.95 26.73
C ALA A 226 17.25 -9.44 26.93
N ASP A 227 16.54 -10.12 27.84
CA ASP A 227 16.71 -11.57 28.08
C ASP A 227 16.30 -12.38 26.85
N THR A 228 15.21 -12.00 26.19
CA THR A 228 14.74 -12.63 24.95
C THR A 228 15.72 -12.39 23.79
N LYS A 229 16.27 -11.17 23.65
CA LYS A 229 17.30 -10.89 22.63
C LYS A 229 18.52 -11.79 22.85
N LYS A 230 18.96 -11.96 24.11
CA LYS A 230 20.08 -12.84 24.46
C LYS A 230 19.77 -14.30 24.17
N GLU A 231 18.59 -14.79 24.56
CA GLU A 231 18.15 -16.17 24.31
C GLU A 231 18.08 -16.47 22.80
N TRP A 232 17.58 -15.53 22.00
CA TRP A 232 17.38 -15.69 20.56
C TRP A 232 18.60 -15.32 19.72
N GLY A 233 19.70 -14.91 20.36
CA GLY A 233 20.96 -14.58 19.70
C GLY A 233 20.89 -13.29 18.86
N ILE A 234 20.05 -12.33 19.23
CA ILE A 234 19.84 -11.09 18.47
C ILE A 234 20.84 -10.02 18.93
N PRO A 235 21.79 -9.62 18.07
CA PRO A 235 22.73 -8.57 18.42
C PRO A 235 22.04 -7.19 18.33
N ALA A 236 22.77 -6.14 18.73
CA ALA A 236 22.34 -4.77 18.48
C ALA A 236 22.08 -4.52 16.99
N ILE A 237 21.13 -3.64 16.67
CA ILE A 237 20.65 -3.40 15.29
C ILE A 237 21.80 -3.00 14.36
N GLU A 238 22.79 -2.27 14.86
CA GLU A 238 23.94 -1.82 14.08
C GLU A 238 24.84 -2.99 13.63
N LYS A 239 24.76 -4.12 14.32
CA LYS A 239 25.49 -5.36 13.98
C LYS A 239 24.66 -6.33 13.14
N CYS A 240 23.37 -6.05 12.94
CA CYS A 240 22.48 -6.86 12.13
C CYS A 240 22.67 -6.54 10.63
N LYS A 241 23.24 -7.48 9.88
CA LYS A 241 23.64 -7.26 8.49
C LYS A 241 22.48 -6.83 7.60
N TYR A 242 21.32 -7.48 7.68
CA TYR A 242 20.13 -7.14 6.89
C TYR A 242 19.44 -5.83 7.29
N LEU A 243 19.78 -5.23 8.43
CA LEU A 243 19.24 -3.93 8.86
C LEU A 243 20.20 -2.77 8.63
N ASN A 244 21.49 -3.06 8.51
CA ASN A 244 22.54 -2.05 8.56
C ASN A 244 23.55 -2.15 7.41
N LEU A 245 23.13 -2.60 6.22
CA LEU A 245 24.02 -2.72 5.05
C LEU A 245 24.78 -1.43 4.71
N HIS A 246 24.16 -0.27 4.92
CA HIS A 246 24.71 1.06 4.60
C HIS A 246 24.91 1.97 5.81
N GLN A 247 24.89 1.43 7.03
CA GLN A 247 25.09 2.23 8.26
C GLN A 247 24.14 3.42 8.42
N THR A 248 22.89 3.27 7.95
CA THR A 248 21.91 4.35 7.89
C THR A 248 21.43 4.72 9.30
N LYS A 249 21.48 6.01 9.65
CA LYS A 249 20.98 6.50 10.95
C LYS A 249 19.46 6.30 11.05
N LEU A 250 19.03 5.68 12.13
CA LEU A 250 17.61 5.47 12.43
C LEU A 250 16.99 6.74 13.03
N ASN A 251 15.76 7.04 12.63
CA ASN A 251 14.90 8.01 13.27
C ASN A 251 13.62 7.30 13.70
N TRP A 252 13.47 7.03 14.99
CA TRP A 252 12.36 6.26 15.54
C TRP A 252 11.02 6.97 15.39
N ASP A 253 11.00 8.30 15.32
CA ASP A 253 9.79 9.10 15.11
C ASP A 253 9.17 8.90 13.71
N GLN A 254 9.90 8.27 12.78
CA GLN A 254 9.45 7.97 11.41
C GLN A 254 8.85 6.56 11.28
N PHE A 255 8.88 5.74 12.31
CA PHE A 255 8.29 4.40 12.27
C PHE A 255 6.77 4.48 12.41
N PRO A 256 6.01 3.58 11.74
CA PRO A 256 4.55 3.64 11.72
C PRO A 256 3.92 3.37 13.08
N CYS A 257 4.60 2.60 13.94
CA CYS A 257 4.20 2.35 15.31
C CYS A 257 5.37 1.84 16.16
N THR A 258 5.20 1.93 17.47
CA THR A 258 6.07 1.32 18.47
C THR A 258 5.85 -0.20 18.56
N TYR A 259 6.75 -0.89 19.25
CA TYR A 259 6.58 -2.33 19.50
C TYR A 259 5.32 -2.64 20.32
N ALA A 260 5.02 -1.83 21.35
CA ALA A 260 3.82 -2.03 22.18
C ALA A 260 2.53 -1.86 21.36
N GLU A 261 2.45 -0.83 20.53
CA GLU A 261 1.29 -0.61 19.63
C GLU A 261 1.16 -1.74 18.60
N LEU A 262 2.28 -2.24 18.06
CA LEU A 262 2.24 -3.38 17.16
C LEU A 262 1.73 -4.64 17.88
N GLN A 263 2.15 -4.86 19.13
CA GLN A 263 1.66 -5.98 19.91
C GLN A 263 0.16 -5.87 20.20
N GLU A 264 -0.31 -4.69 20.56
CA GLU A 264 -1.73 -4.40 20.78
C GLU A 264 -2.55 -4.65 19.51
N ALA A 265 -2.08 -4.16 18.36
CA ALA A 265 -2.73 -4.39 17.07
C ALA A 265 -2.87 -5.89 16.75
N PHE A 266 -1.82 -6.70 17.01
CA PHE A 266 -1.89 -8.16 16.88
C PHE A 266 -2.95 -8.77 17.80
N SER A 267 -3.02 -8.33 19.07
CA SER A 267 -3.99 -8.81 20.05
C SER A 267 -5.44 -8.48 19.67
N CYS A 268 -5.66 -7.38 18.94
CA CYS A 268 -6.99 -7.02 18.41
C CYS A 268 -7.48 -7.93 17.27
N ILE A 269 -6.59 -8.70 16.63
CA ILE A 269 -6.93 -9.60 15.53
C ILE A 269 -6.95 -11.04 16.08
N PRO A 270 -8.13 -11.66 16.29
CA PRO A 270 -8.25 -12.94 17.01
C PRO A 270 -7.34 -14.05 16.48
N SER A 271 -7.22 -14.19 15.15
CA SER A 271 -6.38 -15.22 14.53
C SER A 271 -4.88 -14.99 14.69
N LEU A 272 -4.46 -13.78 15.08
CA LEU A 272 -3.05 -13.40 15.22
C LEU A 272 -2.57 -13.34 16.68
N ASN A 273 -3.50 -13.30 17.63
CA ASN A 273 -3.20 -13.14 19.06
C ASN A 273 -2.21 -14.21 19.57
N ASP A 274 -2.51 -15.48 19.32
CA ASP A 274 -1.73 -16.61 19.87
C ASP A 274 -0.45 -16.93 19.08
N VAL A 275 -0.25 -16.30 17.92
CA VAL A 275 0.87 -16.61 17.01
C VAL A 275 1.92 -15.50 16.97
N GLN A 276 1.73 -14.42 17.72
CA GLN A 276 2.62 -13.26 17.78
C GLN A 276 4.09 -13.67 18.02
N THR A 277 4.36 -14.48 19.05
CA THR A 277 5.72 -14.94 19.35
C THR A 277 6.32 -15.75 18.20
N SER A 278 5.52 -16.58 17.51
CA SER A 278 5.98 -17.36 16.35
C SER A 278 6.34 -16.46 15.16
N CYS A 279 5.59 -15.38 14.95
CA CYS A 279 5.92 -14.36 13.96
C CYS A 279 7.24 -13.67 14.30
N TRP A 280 7.45 -13.27 15.56
CA TRP A 280 8.71 -12.68 16.03
C TRP A 280 9.89 -13.63 15.86
N LYS A 281 9.75 -14.90 16.25
CA LYS A 281 10.79 -15.93 16.06
C LYS A 281 11.15 -16.09 14.59
N THR A 282 10.17 -16.10 13.68
CA THR A 282 10.42 -16.19 12.24
C THR A 282 11.20 -14.99 11.71
N LEU A 283 10.83 -13.76 12.12
CA LEU A 283 11.56 -12.55 11.76
C LEU A 283 12.99 -12.56 12.30
N MET A 284 13.16 -12.98 13.55
CA MET A 284 14.46 -13.07 14.20
C MET A 284 15.33 -14.19 13.62
N ALA A 285 14.73 -15.25 13.06
CA ALA A 285 15.44 -16.24 12.27
C ALA A 285 15.94 -15.65 10.95
N VAL A 286 15.13 -14.85 10.25
CA VAL A 286 15.56 -14.10 9.04
C VAL A 286 16.75 -13.20 9.37
N MET A 287 16.72 -12.53 10.52
CA MET A 287 17.82 -11.69 11.01
C MET A 287 19.10 -12.48 11.27
N ASN A 288 19.01 -13.58 12.01
CA ASN A 288 20.13 -14.47 12.30
C ASN A 288 20.73 -15.08 11.02
N LEU A 289 19.90 -15.50 10.07
CA LEU A 289 20.36 -15.97 8.76
C LEU A 289 21.21 -14.90 8.07
N GLY A 290 20.80 -13.63 8.10
CA GLY A 290 21.57 -12.55 7.47
C GLY A 290 22.98 -12.37 8.02
N ASN A 291 23.17 -12.67 9.30
CA ASN A 291 24.46 -12.59 9.98
C ASN A 291 25.37 -13.80 9.72
N ALA A 292 24.87 -14.89 9.15
CA ALA A 292 25.68 -16.06 8.83
C ALA A 292 26.62 -15.79 7.64
N GLU A 293 27.93 -15.83 7.88
CA GLU A 293 28.97 -15.60 6.88
C GLU A 293 29.69 -16.90 6.48
N PHE A 294 30.28 -16.90 5.28
CA PHE A 294 30.94 -18.08 4.72
C PHE A 294 32.39 -17.77 4.34
N LYS A 295 33.27 -18.74 4.58
CA LYS A 295 34.65 -18.84 4.10
C LYS A 295 34.78 -20.08 3.19
N SER A 296 35.87 -20.13 2.42
CA SER A 296 36.20 -21.32 1.62
C SER A 296 36.92 -22.35 2.50
N SER A 297 36.46 -23.59 2.53
CA SER A 297 37.13 -24.68 3.27
C SER A 297 38.24 -25.37 2.47
N ASN A 298 38.25 -25.23 1.15
CA ASN A 298 39.21 -25.85 0.24
C ASN A 298 39.46 -24.97 -1.02
N ASP A 299 40.36 -25.45 -1.89
CA ASP A 299 40.68 -24.80 -3.17
C ASP A 299 39.52 -24.84 -4.18
N GLU A 300 38.56 -25.77 -4.00
CA GLU A 300 37.36 -25.89 -4.85
C GLU A 300 36.29 -24.83 -4.54
N GLY A 301 36.44 -24.07 -3.45
CA GLY A 301 35.55 -22.97 -3.11
C GLY A 301 34.40 -23.34 -2.17
N ASP A 302 34.43 -24.53 -1.56
CA ASP A 302 33.34 -25.08 -0.77
C ASP A 302 33.01 -24.19 0.44
N ALA A 303 31.72 -23.95 0.66
CA ALA A 303 31.24 -23.05 1.68
C ALA A 303 31.26 -23.70 3.06
N GLU A 304 31.98 -23.06 3.99
CA GLU A 304 31.95 -23.33 5.41
C GLU A 304 31.55 -22.07 6.16
N PHE A 305 30.76 -22.19 7.22
CA PHE A 305 30.41 -21.03 8.05
C PHE A 305 31.66 -20.47 8.76
N VAL A 306 31.77 -19.15 8.83
CA VAL A 306 32.82 -18.49 9.64
C VAL A 306 32.54 -18.67 11.14
N ASP A 307 31.27 -18.52 11.50
CA ASP A 307 30.70 -18.77 12.81
C ASP A 307 29.33 -19.44 12.61
N GLU A 308 29.11 -20.59 13.24
CA GLU A 308 27.85 -21.32 13.17
C GLU A 308 26.78 -20.76 14.11
N THR A 309 27.15 -19.90 15.06
CA THR A 309 26.22 -19.35 16.06
C THR A 309 24.96 -18.73 15.44
N PRO A 310 25.04 -17.89 14.38
CA PRO A 310 23.84 -17.32 13.77
C PRO A 310 22.92 -18.38 13.13
N VAL A 311 23.47 -19.37 12.41
CA VAL A 311 22.64 -20.41 11.78
C VAL A 311 22.03 -21.35 12.82
N ILE A 312 22.74 -21.65 13.91
CA ILE A 312 22.21 -22.42 15.04
C ILE A 312 21.04 -21.66 15.72
N SER A 313 21.21 -20.35 15.95
CA SER A 313 20.13 -19.51 16.51
C SER A 313 18.92 -19.46 15.58
N ALA A 314 19.12 -19.30 14.26
CA ALA A 314 18.03 -19.36 13.29
C ALA A 314 17.31 -20.73 13.31
N ALA A 315 18.04 -21.84 13.37
CA ALA A 315 17.45 -23.17 13.46
C ALA A 315 16.60 -23.36 14.72
N LYS A 316 17.09 -22.92 15.88
CA LYS A 316 16.33 -22.95 17.14
C LYS A 316 15.02 -22.17 17.04
N LEU A 317 15.05 -20.97 16.46
CA LEU A 317 13.87 -20.12 16.29
C LEU A 317 12.85 -20.73 15.31
N LEU A 318 13.33 -21.39 14.25
CA LEU A 318 12.51 -22.11 13.27
C LEU A 318 12.09 -23.51 13.75
N SER A 319 12.54 -23.93 14.94
CA SER A 319 12.32 -25.28 15.49
C SER A 319 12.77 -26.41 14.56
N CYS A 320 13.91 -26.23 13.89
CA CYS A 320 14.54 -27.24 13.06
C CYS A 320 15.93 -27.64 13.59
N GLN A 321 16.46 -28.78 13.11
CA GLN A 321 17.77 -29.26 13.53
C GLN A 321 18.89 -28.40 12.91
N PRO A 322 19.82 -27.85 13.70
CA PRO A 322 20.89 -26.98 13.20
C PRO A 322 21.70 -27.61 12.07
N GLU A 323 22.04 -28.89 12.17
CA GLU A 323 22.86 -29.61 11.19
C GLU A 323 22.13 -29.73 9.85
N GLN A 324 20.80 -29.91 9.89
CA GLN A 324 19.98 -29.98 8.69
C GLN A 324 19.88 -28.63 7.99
N LEU A 325 19.70 -27.54 8.75
CA LEU A 325 19.65 -26.19 8.20
C LEU A 325 21.00 -25.79 7.60
N SER A 326 22.10 -26.05 8.32
CA SER A 326 23.46 -25.81 7.83
C SER A 326 23.70 -26.56 6.51
N LYS A 327 23.41 -27.86 6.47
CA LYS A 327 23.57 -28.68 5.25
C LYS A 327 22.70 -28.21 4.10
N ALA A 328 21.45 -27.80 4.36
CA ALA A 328 20.55 -27.29 3.32
C ALA A 328 21.06 -25.99 2.69
N ILE A 329 21.87 -25.21 3.41
CA ILE A 329 22.47 -23.97 2.91
C ILE A 329 23.81 -24.26 2.20
N THR A 330 24.64 -25.14 2.76
CA THR A 330 26.01 -25.41 2.27
C THR A 330 26.11 -26.54 1.26
N SER A 331 25.03 -27.24 0.95
CA SER A 331 25.02 -28.35 -0.03
C SER A 331 23.74 -28.35 -0.86
N GLN A 332 23.81 -28.93 -2.05
CA GLN A 332 22.67 -29.17 -2.92
C GLN A 332 22.65 -30.62 -3.42
N MET A 333 21.44 -31.18 -3.58
CA MET A 333 21.27 -32.50 -4.18
C MET A 333 21.19 -32.35 -5.70
N ILE A 334 22.08 -33.06 -6.41
CA ILE A 334 22.12 -33.06 -7.87
C ILE A 334 21.75 -34.45 -8.35
N LYS A 335 20.86 -34.52 -9.34
CA LYS A 335 20.50 -35.78 -9.98
C LYS A 335 21.58 -36.17 -11.00
N ALA A 336 22.22 -37.30 -10.78
CA ALA A 336 23.23 -37.87 -11.68
C ALA A 336 22.71 -39.21 -12.22
N GLY A 337 22.12 -39.17 -13.42
CA GLY A 337 21.42 -40.33 -13.98
C GLY A 337 20.15 -40.67 -13.18
N LEU A 338 20.14 -41.84 -12.54
CA LEU A 338 19.03 -42.30 -11.70
C LEU A 338 19.21 -41.95 -10.20
N ASP A 339 20.42 -41.62 -9.77
CA ASP A 339 20.76 -41.38 -8.35
C ASP A 339 20.82 -39.89 -8.00
N TRP A 340 20.71 -39.59 -6.70
CA TRP A 340 20.90 -38.25 -6.15
C TRP A 340 22.21 -38.19 -5.38
N ILE A 341 23.08 -37.24 -5.74
CA ILE A 341 24.39 -37.03 -5.11
C ILE A 341 24.38 -35.68 -4.40
N SER A 342 24.90 -35.64 -3.18
CA SER A 342 25.11 -34.39 -2.44
C SER A 342 26.37 -33.71 -2.92
N LYS A 343 26.26 -32.48 -3.42
CA LYS A 343 27.39 -31.63 -3.81
C LYS A 343 27.49 -30.43 -2.86
N PRO A 344 28.68 -30.12 -2.31
CA PRO A 344 28.90 -28.86 -1.60
C PRO A 344 28.61 -27.64 -2.48
N ASN A 345 28.08 -26.58 -1.86
CA ASN A 345 27.87 -25.29 -2.50
C ASN A 345 29.14 -24.46 -2.36
N THR A 346 29.46 -23.67 -3.39
CA THR A 346 30.49 -22.65 -3.24
C THR A 346 30.00 -21.53 -2.32
N THR A 347 30.92 -20.73 -1.79
CA THR A 347 30.56 -19.57 -0.92
C THR A 347 29.54 -18.63 -1.55
N ALA A 348 29.63 -18.38 -2.86
CA ALA A 348 28.67 -17.55 -3.60
C ALA A 348 27.27 -18.19 -3.68
N VAL A 349 27.21 -19.50 -3.94
CA VAL A 349 25.94 -20.24 -4.01
C VAL A 349 25.30 -20.33 -2.62
N ALA A 350 26.07 -20.63 -1.58
CA ALA A 350 25.57 -20.70 -0.21
C ALA A 350 24.98 -19.35 0.27
N LYS A 351 25.61 -18.22 -0.08
CA LYS A 351 25.06 -16.87 0.13
C LYS A 351 23.72 -16.70 -0.58
N ALA A 352 23.63 -17.07 -1.86
CA ALA A 352 22.39 -16.97 -2.62
C ALA A 352 21.27 -17.86 -2.06
N VAL A 353 21.59 -19.07 -1.59
CA VAL A 353 20.63 -19.99 -0.94
C VAL A 353 20.14 -19.42 0.38
N ARG A 354 21.04 -18.94 1.25
CA ARG A 354 20.70 -18.24 2.49
C ARG A 354 19.77 -17.05 2.25
N ASP A 355 20.10 -16.22 1.27
CA ASP A 355 19.30 -15.05 0.91
C ASP A 355 17.94 -15.44 0.33
N ALA A 356 17.87 -16.49 -0.50
CA ALA A 356 16.63 -17.04 -1.01
C ALA A 356 15.73 -17.57 0.12
N LEU A 357 16.29 -18.27 1.10
CA LEU A 357 15.58 -18.76 2.28
C LEU A 357 15.03 -17.60 3.12
N ALA A 358 15.84 -16.58 3.39
CA ALA A 358 15.42 -15.38 4.11
C ALA A 358 14.21 -14.69 3.44
N LYS A 359 14.28 -14.50 2.12
CA LYS A 359 13.19 -13.96 1.30
C LYS A 359 11.93 -14.83 1.34
N ALA A 360 12.10 -16.14 1.26
CA ALA A 360 10.98 -17.09 1.29
C ALA A 360 10.27 -17.10 2.65
N LEU A 361 11.02 -17.13 3.75
CA LEU A 361 10.49 -17.07 5.11
C LEU A 361 9.67 -15.79 5.34
N TYR A 362 10.25 -14.63 4.99
CA TYR A 362 9.55 -13.36 5.16
C TYR A 362 8.28 -13.28 4.31
N SER A 363 8.37 -13.66 3.03
CA SER A 363 7.20 -13.65 2.13
C SER A 363 6.09 -14.56 2.63
N ARG A 364 6.43 -15.76 3.13
CA ARG A 364 5.42 -16.70 3.64
C ARG A 364 4.82 -16.24 4.96
N LEU A 365 5.61 -15.60 5.82
CA LEU A 365 5.12 -14.96 7.03
C LEU A 365 4.15 -13.82 6.71
N PHE A 366 4.47 -12.99 5.72
CA PHE A 366 3.59 -11.93 5.25
C PHE A 366 2.26 -12.49 4.73
N ASP A 367 2.30 -13.50 3.86
CA ASP A 367 1.10 -14.18 3.34
C ASP A 367 0.26 -14.80 4.47
N TYR A 368 0.92 -15.41 5.47
CA TYR A 368 0.27 -15.98 6.65
C TYR A 368 -0.44 -14.92 7.49
N ILE A 369 0.18 -13.77 7.72
CA ILE A 369 -0.41 -12.64 8.46
C ILE A 369 -1.64 -12.10 7.71
N VAL A 370 -1.54 -11.92 6.39
CA VAL A 370 -2.67 -11.48 5.56
C VAL A 370 -3.82 -12.48 5.62
N ALA A 371 -3.53 -13.78 5.55
CA ALA A 371 -4.54 -14.82 5.69
C ALA A 371 -5.20 -14.80 7.07
N GLY A 372 -4.42 -14.60 8.13
CA GLY A 372 -4.92 -14.40 9.49
C GLY A 372 -5.87 -13.20 9.57
N ILE A 373 -5.41 -12.02 9.14
CA ILE A 373 -6.23 -10.81 9.08
C ILE A 373 -7.56 -11.09 8.37
N ASN A 374 -7.51 -11.67 7.16
CA ASN A 374 -8.73 -11.97 6.40
C ASN A 374 -9.68 -12.91 7.15
N SER A 375 -9.16 -13.95 7.80
CA SER A 375 -10.00 -14.87 8.60
C SER A 375 -10.71 -14.17 9.77
N SER A 376 -10.14 -13.08 10.28
CA SER A 376 -10.68 -12.30 11.40
C SER A 376 -11.61 -11.14 10.97
N LEU A 377 -11.65 -10.82 9.67
CA LEU A 377 -12.45 -9.74 9.09
C LEU A 377 -13.76 -10.22 8.45
N VAL A 378 -14.01 -11.52 8.40
CA VAL A 378 -15.28 -12.09 7.90
C VAL A 378 -16.28 -12.15 9.06
N PHE A 379 -17.38 -11.40 8.95
CA PHE A 379 -18.55 -11.59 9.78
C PHE A 379 -19.58 -12.38 8.96
N GLY A 380 -20.15 -13.44 9.55
CA GLY A 380 -21.08 -14.33 8.82
C GLY A 380 -22.27 -13.58 8.21
N GLY A 381 -22.76 -14.05 7.06
CA GLY A 381 -23.89 -13.48 6.33
C GLY A 381 -23.69 -13.53 4.81
N ASP A 382 -24.75 -13.28 4.05
CA ASP A 382 -24.68 -13.21 2.59
C ASP A 382 -24.20 -11.81 2.16
N SER A 383 -22.89 -11.68 1.93
CA SER A 383 -22.31 -10.53 1.24
C SER A 383 -22.75 -10.51 -0.22
N ARG A 384 -23.30 -9.38 -0.69
CA ARG A 384 -23.79 -9.23 -2.06
C ARG A 384 -22.97 -8.23 -2.88
N PHE A 385 -22.48 -7.18 -2.23
CA PHE A 385 -21.75 -6.09 -2.87
C PHE A 385 -20.45 -5.81 -2.12
N PHE A 386 -19.50 -5.15 -2.78
CA PHE A 386 -18.31 -4.62 -2.13
C PHE A 386 -17.99 -3.20 -2.60
N ILE A 387 -17.28 -2.47 -1.74
CA ILE A 387 -16.58 -1.24 -2.12
C ILE A 387 -15.09 -1.48 -1.87
N GLY A 388 -14.30 -1.41 -2.93
CA GLY A 388 -12.87 -1.66 -2.90
C GLY A 388 -12.05 -0.37 -2.91
N ALA A 389 -11.05 -0.26 -2.03
CA ALA A 389 -10.02 0.76 -2.10
C ALA A 389 -8.72 0.12 -2.64
N VAL A 390 -8.23 0.64 -3.77
CA VAL A 390 -6.94 0.23 -4.35
C VAL A 390 -5.86 1.18 -3.84
N ASP A 391 -4.93 0.63 -3.06
CA ASP A 391 -3.73 1.30 -2.56
C ASP A 391 -2.51 0.53 -3.04
N ILE A 392 -1.90 1.00 -4.12
CA ILE A 392 -0.69 0.39 -4.69
C ILE A 392 0.49 1.35 -4.61
N PHE A 393 1.68 0.81 -4.86
CA PHE A 393 2.90 1.57 -5.08
C PHE A 393 2.70 2.76 -6.02
N GLY A 394 3.38 3.87 -5.73
CA GLY A 394 3.54 4.93 -6.72
C GLY A 394 4.50 4.50 -7.82
N PHE A 395 4.47 5.22 -8.94
CA PHE A 395 5.50 5.09 -9.97
C PHE A 395 6.89 5.37 -9.38
N GLU A 396 7.89 4.57 -9.75
CA GLU A 396 9.25 4.63 -9.23
C GLU A 396 10.28 4.63 -10.35
N CYS A 397 11.19 5.61 -10.33
CA CYS A 397 12.30 5.68 -11.27
C CYS A 397 13.57 6.08 -10.51
N PHE A 398 14.46 5.11 -10.32
CA PHE A 398 15.76 5.29 -9.67
C PHE A 398 16.90 5.19 -10.68
N PRO A 399 18.13 5.62 -10.32
CA PRO A 399 19.31 5.42 -11.17
C PRO A 399 19.57 3.95 -11.55
N LYS A 400 19.14 3.01 -10.71
CA LYS A 400 19.16 1.57 -10.99
C LYS A 400 17.82 0.96 -10.61
N ASN A 401 17.09 0.47 -11.61
CA ASN A 401 15.81 -0.21 -11.45
C ASN A 401 15.99 -1.72 -11.69
N SER A 402 15.24 -2.55 -10.97
CA SER A 402 15.21 -4.00 -11.15
C SER A 402 13.84 -4.47 -11.67
N LEU A 403 13.64 -5.79 -11.74
CA LEU A 403 12.37 -6.39 -12.13
C LEU A 403 11.20 -5.90 -11.24
N GLU A 404 11.47 -5.62 -9.98
CA GLU A 404 10.49 -5.11 -9.02
C GLU A 404 9.93 -3.76 -9.43
N GLN A 405 10.78 -2.78 -9.80
CA GLN A 405 10.30 -1.49 -10.32
C GLN A 405 9.57 -1.66 -11.64
N LEU A 406 9.99 -2.57 -12.51
CA LEU A 406 9.25 -2.87 -13.76
C LEU A 406 7.84 -3.36 -13.46
N CYS A 407 7.67 -4.31 -12.54
CA CYS A 407 6.35 -4.81 -12.13
C CYS A 407 5.48 -3.72 -11.49
N ILE A 408 6.08 -2.86 -10.65
CA ILE A 408 5.41 -1.72 -10.02
C ILE A 408 4.93 -0.71 -11.07
N ASN A 409 5.81 -0.30 -11.98
CA ASN A 409 5.48 0.68 -12.99
C ASN A 409 4.50 0.12 -14.02
N PHE A 410 4.59 -1.16 -14.38
CA PHE A 410 3.60 -1.82 -15.24
C PHE A 410 2.20 -1.83 -14.60
N ALA A 411 2.09 -2.06 -13.29
CA ALA A 411 0.81 -1.94 -12.59
C ALA A 411 0.27 -0.50 -12.63
N ASN A 412 1.14 0.50 -12.47
CA ASN A 412 0.75 1.91 -12.62
C ASN A 412 0.26 2.24 -14.04
N GLU A 413 0.95 1.75 -15.09
CA GLU A 413 0.50 1.92 -16.48
C GLU A 413 -0.87 1.25 -16.72
N LYS A 414 -1.13 0.08 -16.12
CA LYS A 414 -2.46 -0.56 -16.20
C LYS A 414 -3.53 0.28 -15.50
N LEU A 415 -3.23 0.90 -14.36
CA LEU A 415 -4.15 1.83 -13.70
C LEU A 415 -4.40 3.09 -14.55
N GLN A 416 -3.36 3.63 -15.19
CA GLN A 416 -3.48 4.77 -16.09
C GLN A 416 -4.34 4.42 -17.31
N ALA A 417 -4.20 3.23 -17.87
CA ALA A 417 -5.05 2.77 -18.97
C ALA A 417 -6.51 2.61 -18.54
N LEU A 418 -6.75 2.11 -17.32
CA LEU A 418 -8.09 2.04 -16.75
C LEU A 418 -8.69 3.43 -16.55
N PHE A 419 -7.91 4.39 -16.04
CA PHE A 419 -8.31 5.80 -15.94
C PHE A 419 -8.69 6.35 -17.31
N THR A 420 -7.83 6.19 -18.31
CA THR A 420 -8.07 6.70 -19.66
C THR A 420 -9.34 6.10 -20.27
N LYS A 421 -9.55 4.80 -20.09
CA LYS A 421 -10.76 4.11 -20.56
C LYS A 421 -12.01 4.68 -19.87
N THR A 422 -12.03 4.74 -18.55
CA THR A 422 -13.24 5.10 -17.79
C THR A 422 -13.55 6.59 -17.86
N VAL A 423 -12.55 7.48 -17.84
CA VAL A 423 -12.76 8.92 -17.84
C VAL A 423 -13.02 9.45 -19.24
N PHE A 424 -12.30 8.98 -20.25
CA PHE A 424 -12.45 9.49 -21.62
C PHE A 424 -13.29 8.58 -22.50
N LYS A 425 -12.89 7.33 -22.71
CA LYS A 425 -13.52 6.45 -23.71
C LYS A 425 -14.99 6.18 -23.39
N GLU A 426 -15.28 5.73 -22.16
CA GLU A 426 -16.65 5.43 -21.73
C GLU A 426 -17.54 6.68 -21.69
N THR A 427 -16.98 7.86 -21.37
CA THR A 427 -17.71 9.14 -21.41
C THR A 427 -18.07 9.56 -22.85
N ILE A 428 -17.12 9.42 -23.79
CA ILE A 428 -17.35 9.71 -25.21
C ILE A 428 -18.42 8.76 -25.77
N GLU A 429 -18.35 7.47 -25.41
CA GLU A 429 -19.36 6.47 -25.78
C GLU A 429 -20.75 6.82 -25.22
N ALA A 430 -20.83 7.30 -23.98
CA ALA A 430 -22.08 7.74 -23.36
C ALA A 430 -22.67 8.97 -24.08
N TYR A 431 -21.85 9.97 -24.40
CA TYR A 431 -22.29 11.13 -25.19
C TYR A 431 -22.82 10.72 -26.57
N ALA A 432 -22.12 9.82 -27.25
CA ALA A 432 -22.58 9.29 -28.53
C ALA A 432 -23.92 8.54 -28.40
N ALA A 433 -24.09 7.74 -27.34
CA ALA A 433 -25.34 7.02 -27.06
C ALA A 433 -26.52 7.96 -26.74
N GLU A 434 -26.26 9.10 -26.11
CA GLU A 434 -27.26 10.14 -25.82
C GLU A 434 -27.49 11.12 -26.99
N GLY A 435 -26.76 10.96 -28.10
CA GLY A 435 -26.86 11.84 -29.26
C GLY A 435 -26.24 13.22 -29.05
N ILE A 436 -25.37 13.37 -28.04
CA ILE A 436 -24.64 14.60 -27.75
C ILE A 436 -23.42 14.67 -28.67
N GLN A 437 -23.32 15.73 -29.47
CA GLN A 437 -22.12 15.99 -30.28
C GLN A 437 -21.01 16.52 -29.38
N ALA A 438 -20.08 15.65 -29.02
CA ALA A 438 -18.82 16.03 -28.41
C ALA A 438 -17.81 16.39 -29.51
N ASP A 439 -17.09 17.50 -29.34
CA ASP A 439 -15.92 17.81 -30.16
C ASP A 439 -14.89 16.67 -30.02
N SER A 440 -13.96 16.56 -30.98
CA SER A 440 -12.92 15.52 -30.98
C SER A 440 -11.99 15.67 -29.76
N ILE A 441 -12.30 14.99 -28.66
CA ILE A 441 -11.48 14.95 -27.46
C ILE A 441 -10.23 14.10 -27.74
N THR A 442 -9.06 14.74 -27.72
CA THR A 442 -7.77 14.06 -27.83
C THR A 442 -7.17 13.81 -26.45
N PHE A 443 -6.68 12.60 -26.20
CA PHE A 443 -6.00 12.23 -24.95
C PHE A 443 -4.86 11.24 -25.23
N SER A 444 -3.89 11.17 -24.32
CA SER A 444 -2.78 10.22 -24.41
C SER A 444 -3.26 8.81 -24.04
N ASP A 445 -3.09 7.86 -24.95
CA ASP A 445 -3.38 6.43 -24.73
C ASP A 445 -2.08 5.64 -24.61
N ASN A 446 -1.91 4.95 -23.49
CA ASN A 446 -0.73 4.13 -23.19
C ASN A 446 -0.90 2.65 -23.60
N ALA A 447 -1.91 2.30 -24.40
CA ALA A 447 -2.16 0.93 -24.85
C ALA A 447 -0.97 0.27 -25.58
N GLU A 448 -0.26 1.00 -26.45
CA GLU A 448 0.91 0.45 -27.17
C GLU A 448 2.10 0.19 -26.23
N LEU A 449 2.33 1.06 -25.25
CA LEU A 449 3.33 0.84 -24.20
C LEU A 449 3.00 -0.42 -23.39
N LEU A 450 1.74 -0.60 -23.03
CA LEU A 450 1.26 -1.77 -22.30
C LEU A 450 1.32 -3.08 -23.09
N LYS A 451 1.41 -3.02 -24.42
CA LYS A 451 1.56 -4.17 -25.31
C LYS A 451 3.03 -4.53 -25.53
N LEU A 452 3.91 -3.54 -25.42
CA LEU A 452 5.37 -3.72 -25.50
C LEU A 452 5.93 -4.44 -24.26
N ILE A 453 5.41 -4.10 -23.08
CA ILE A 453 5.73 -4.76 -21.80
C ILE A 453 5.03 -6.11 -21.72
#